data_AF-A0A497PMG7-F1
#
_entry.id   AF-A0A497PMG7-F1
#
_cell.length_a   1.000
_cell.length_b   1.000
_cell.length_c   1.000
_cell.angle_alpha   90.00
_cell.angle_beta   90.00
_cell.angle_gamma   90.00
#
_symmetry.space_group_name_H-M   'P 1'
#
loop_
_entity.id
_entity.type
_entity.pdbx_description
1 polymer ?
#
loop_
_entity_poly.entity_id
_entity_poly.type
_entity_poly.pdbx_seq_one_letter_code
_entity_poly.pdbx_strand_id
1 'polypeptide(L)'
;MYNNNRCYIYNKAFYEAFYAKPSKCANYDIDVERFDLIRSWAKERGIYDKGNSRTQYVKLMEEAGELAKALLENDKYEIKDAIGDMVVVLTNLAVLEGMQIENCIDSAYNEIASRKGKMINGTFVKQTL
;
A
#
# COMPACT_ATOMS: atom_id res chain seq x y z
N MET A 1 41.47 -30.16 2.59
CA MET A 1 42.54 -29.21 2.95
C MET A 1 42.16 -27.84 2.40
N TYR A 2 42.36 -26.75 3.14
CA TYR A 2 41.95 -25.39 2.76
C TYR A 2 42.73 -24.90 1.53
N ASN A 3 42.05 -24.25 0.57
CA ASN A 3 42.70 -23.57 -0.57
C ASN A 3 41.94 -22.29 -0.93
N ASN A 4 42.49 -21.51 -1.88
CA ASN A 4 41.93 -20.21 -2.28
C ASN A 4 40.48 -20.28 -2.80
N ASN A 5 40.01 -21.46 -3.22
CA ASN A 5 38.65 -21.66 -3.71
C ASN A 5 37.78 -22.49 -2.74
N ARG A 6 38.29 -22.89 -1.57
CA ARG A 6 37.57 -23.75 -0.62
C ARG A 6 38.06 -23.58 0.80
N CYS A 7 37.21 -23.00 1.64
CA CYS A 7 37.35 -22.97 3.09
C CYS A 7 36.29 -23.84 3.77
N TYR A 8 36.58 -24.33 4.97
CA TYR A 8 35.62 -25.05 5.81
C TYR A 8 35.21 -24.13 6.96
N ILE A 9 33.91 -23.86 7.08
CA ILE A 9 33.33 -23.11 8.20
C ILE A 9 32.92 -24.12 9.26
N TYR A 10 33.74 -24.26 10.32
CA TYR A 10 33.50 -25.23 11.40
C TYR A 10 32.50 -24.75 12.46
N ASN A 11 32.12 -23.47 12.40
CA ASN A 11 31.10 -22.92 13.29
C ASN A 11 29.73 -23.14 12.64
N LYS A 12 28.92 -24.02 13.24
CA LYS A 12 27.58 -24.36 12.74
C LYS A 12 26.68 -23.13 12.61
N ALA A 13 26.71 -22.21 13.57
CA ALA A 13 25.93 -20.98 13.51
C ALA A 13 26.39 -20.07 12.35
N PHE A 14 27.69 -20.04 12.07
CA PHE A 14 28.26 -19.24 10.97
C PHE A 14 27.98 -19.88 9.60
N TYR A 15 28.01 -21.21 9.50
CA TYR A 15 27.59 -21.94 8.30
C TYR A 15 26.10 -21.71 8.00
N GLU A 16 25.26 -21.82 9.02
CA GLU A 16 23.82 -21.55 8.90
C GLU A 16 23.55 -20.10 8.50
N ALA A 17 24.28 -19.10 9.03
CA ALA A 17 24.12 -17.71 8.62
C ALA A 17 24.50 -17.43 7.15
N PHE A 18 25.46 -18.16 6.59
CA PHE A 18 25.92 -17.99 5.20
C PHE A 18 24.97 -18.59 4.16
N TYR A 19 24.27 -19.67 4.53
CA TYR A 19 23.32 -20.38 3.66
C TYR A 19 21.85 -20.12 4.00
N ALA A 20 21.55 -19.60 5.18
CA ALA A 20 20.27 -19.00 5.45
C ALA A 20 20.05 -17.92 4.40
N LYS A 21 18.90 -17.98 3.71
CA LYS A 21 18.42 -16.82 2.94
C LYS A 21 18.60 -15.61 3.84
N PRO A 22 19.20 -14.51 3.35
CA PRO A 22 19.49 -13.36 4.20
C PRO A 22 18.25 -13.09 5.03
N SER A 23 18.37 -13.20 6.36
CA SER A 23 17.32 -12.73 7.23
C SER A 23 17.13 -11.30 6.78
N LYS A 24 15.94 -10.99 6.25
CA LYS A 24 15.64 -9.64 5.79
C LYS A 24 15.92 -8.74 6.98
N CYS A 25 17.05 -8.05 6.97
CA CYS A 25 17.31 -6.92 7.85
C CYS A 25 16.35 -5.86 7.32
N ALA A 26 15.09 -5.96 7.75
CA ALA A 26 13.97 -5.30 7.12
C ALA A 26 13.93 -3.82 7.53
N ASN A 27 14.74 -3.01 6.85
CA ASN A 27 14.20 -1.76 6.31
C ASN A 27 13.67 -2.10 4.91
N TYR A 28 12.65 -2.95 4.85
CA TYR A 28 11.86 -3.22 3.67
C TYR A 28 10.52 -2.54 3.90
N ASP A 29 10.13 -1.68 2.97
CA ASP A 29 8.96 -0.80 3.06
C ASP A 29 7.73 -1.53 3.59
N ILE A 30 7.34 -1.19 4.82
CA ILE A 30 6.15 -1.74 5.49
C ILE A 30 4.90 -1.56 4.61
N ASP A 31 4.86 -0.48 3.81
CA ASP A 31 3.75 -0.16 2.92
C ASP A 31 3.64 -1.12 1.72
N VAL A 32 4.77 -1.53 1.15
CA VAL A 32 4.81 -2.54 0.06
C VAL A 32 4.24 -3.86 0.57
N GLU A 33 4.55 -4.23 1.82
CA GLU A 33 3.97 -5.43 2.44
C GLU A 33 2.45 -5.32 2.61
N ARG A 34 1.91 -4.14 2.97
CA ARG A 34 0.47 -3.98 3.20
C ARG A 34 -0.34 -4.10 1.92
N PHE A 35 0.09 -3.48 0.82
CA PHE A 35 -0.61 -3.61 -0.45
C PHE A 35 -0.55 -5.04 -0.99
N ASP A 36 0.57 -5.75 -0.80
CA ASP A 36 0.68 -7.18 -1.14
C ASP A 36 -0.30 -8.05 -0.35
N LEU A 37 -0.48 -7.77 0.94
CA LEU A 37 -1.46 -8.48 1.78
C LEU A 37 -2.90 -8.25 1.27
N ILE A 38 -3.25 -7.01 0.92
CA ILE A 38 -4.56 -6.68 0.34
C ILE A 38 -4.78 -7.43 -0.97
N ARG A 39 -3.78 -7.40 -1.86
CA ARG A 39 -3.84 -8.12 -3.15
C ARG A 39 -4.02 -9.62 -2.97
N SER A 40 -3.32 -10.20 -2.01
CA SER A 40 -3.44 -11.63 -1.69
C SER A 40 -4.83 -11.97 -1.15
N TRP A 41 -5.33 -11.18 -0.20
CA TRP A 41 -6.67 -11.34 0.36
C TRP A 41 -7.78 -11.26 -0.71
N ALA A 42 -7.64 -10.33 -1.66
CA ALA A 42 -8.58 -10.13 -2.75
C ALA A 42 -8.54 -11.26 -3.78
N LYS A 43 -7.33 -11.75 -4.11
CA LYS A 43 -7.13 -12.88 -5.01
C LYS A 43 -7.74 -14.16 -4.44
N GLU A 44 -7.53 -14.45 -3.15
CA GLU A 44 -8.11 -15.63 -2.48
C GLU A 44 -9.65 -15.63 -2.52
N ARG A 45 -10.27 -14.45 -2.57
CA ARG A 45 -11.72 -14.27 -2.64
C ARG A 45 -12.26 -14.17 -4.07
N GLY A 46 -11.40 -14.30 -5.08
CA GLY A 46 -11.79 -14.22 -6.49
C GLY A 46 -12.28 -12.83 -6.92
N ILE A 47 -11.87 -11.77 -6.22
CA ILE A 47 -12.25 -10.38 -6.57
C ILE A 47 -11.76 -10.04 -7.98
N TYR A 48 -10.57 -10.50 -8.36
CA TYR A 48 -10.02 -10.24 -9.69
C TYR A 48 -10.61 -11.14 -10.78
N ASP A 49 -11.12 -12.32 -10.40
CA ASP A 49 -11.67 -13.29 -11.36
C ASP A 49 -13.14 -12.99 -11.71
N LYS A 50 -13.90 -12.48 -10.74
CA LYS A 50 -15.36 -12.27 -10.85
C LYS A 50 -15.79 -10.81 -10.71
N GLY A 51 -14.92 -9.97 -10.15
CA GLY A 51 -15.19 -8.55 -9.96
C GLY A 51 -14.97 -7.75 -11.23
N ASN A 52 -15.42 -6.50 -11.20
CA ASN A 52 -15.14 -5.51 -12.23
C ASN A 52 -15.00 -4.12 -11.58
N SER A 53 -14.38 -3.21 -12.30
CA SER A 53 -14.05 -1.87 -11.81
C SER A 53 -15.28 -1.03 -11.47
N ARG A 54 -16.41 -1.24 -12.15
CA ARG A 54 -17.66 -0.51 -11.84
C ARG A 54 -18.19 -0.92 -10.47
N THR A 55 -18.18 -2.21 -10.16
CA THR A 55 -18.58 -2.71 -8.84
C THR A 55 -17.63 -2.19 -7.75
N GLN A 56 -16.32 -2.18 -7.99
CA GLN A 56 -15.36 -1.61 -7.05
C GLN A 56 -15.55 -0.10 -6.85
N TYR A 57 -15.89 0.65 -7.90
CA TYR A 57 -16.24 2.06 -7.78
C TYR A 57 -17.48 2.29 -6.91
N VAL A 58 -18.52 1.46 -7.05
CA VAL A 58 -19.70 1.53 -6.17
C VAL A 58 -19.31 1.23 -4.72
N LYS A 59 -18.45 0.24 -4.48
CA LYS A 59 -17.94 -0.06 -3.14
C LYS A 59 -17.14 1.11 -2.56
N LEU A 60 -16.34 1.81 -3.37
CA LEU A 60 -15.64 3.01 -2.92
C LEU A 60 -16.60 4.12 -2.44
N MET A 61 -17.75 4.27 -3.11
CA MET A 61 -18.76 5.24 -2.70
C MET A 61 -19.49 4.83 -1.41
N GLU A 62 -19.61 3.54 -1.15
CA GLU A 62 -20.09 3.00 0.14
C GLU A 62 -19.14 3.40 1.27
N GLU A 63 -17.83 3.12 1.13
CA GLU A 63 -16.81 3.49 2.14
C GLU A 63 -16.74 5.01 2.36
N ALA A 64 -16.89 5.79 1.28
CA ALA A 64 -16.94 7.25 1.38
C ALA A 64 -18.18 7.75 2.16
N GLY A 65 -19.30 7.04 2.06
CA GLY A 65 -20.51 7.33 2.82
C GLY A 65 -20.35 7.03 4.31
N GLU A 66 -19.70 5.91 4.63
CA GLU A 66 -19.34 5.54 6.00
C GLU A 66 -18.40 6.57 6.63
N LEU A 67 -17.36 6.98 5.89
CA LEU A 67 -16.47 8.06 6.32
C LEU A 67 -17.24 9.37 6.58
N ALA A 68 -18.16 9.75 5.69
CA ALA A 68 -18.96 10.96 5.86
C ALA A 68 -19.82 10.90 7.13
N LYS A 69 -20.46 9.76 7.40
CA LYS A 69 -21.22 9.55 8.64
C LYS A 69 -20.32 9.62 9.87
N ALA A 70 -19.18 8.92 9.86
CA ALA A 70 -18.24 8.89 10.97
C ALA A 70 -17.70 10.30 11.31
N LEU A 71 -17.45 11.13 10.29
CA LEU A 71 -17.06 12.54 10.47
C LEU A 71 -18.16 13.38 11.12
N LEU A 72 -19.43 13.19 10.72
CA LEU A 72 -20.58 13.88 11.31
C LEU A 72 -20.78 13.51 12.79
N GLU A 73 -20.54 12.25 13.12
CA GLU A 73 -20.67 11.71 14.48
C GLU A 73 -19.41 11.90 15.34
N ASN A 74 -18.32 12.42 14.75
CA ASN A 74 -17.00 12.56 15.36
C ASN A 74 -16.45 11.23 15.93
N ASP A 75 -16.79 10.12 15.27
CA ASP A 75 -16.34 8.78 15.63
C ASP A 75 -14.94 8.51 15.06
N LYS A 76 -13.92 8.71 15.90
CA LYS A 76 -12.53 8.54 15.49
C LYS A 76 -12.17 7.10 15.14
N TYR A 77 -12.85 6.12 15.71
CA TYR A 77 -12.59 4.72 15.41
C TYR A 77 -13.09 4.42 13.99
N GLU A 78 -14.33 4.81 13.71
CA GLU A 78 -14.94 4.58 12.40
C GLU A 78 -14.29 5.41 11.29
N ILE A 79 -13.85 6.65 11.59
CA ILE A 79 -13.06 7.46 10.65
C ILE A 79 -11.79 6.71 10.23
N LYS A 80 -11.10 6.06 11.17
CA LYS A 80 -9.88 5.32 10.88
C LYS A 80 -10.18 4.09 10.02
N ASP A 81 -11.26 3.38 10.32
CA ASP A 81 -11.68 2.17 9.61
C ASP A 81 -12.05 2.49 8.16
N ALA A 82 -12.96 3.44 7.97
CA ALA A 82 -13.43 3.85 6.64
C ALA A 82 -12.29 4.38 5.74
N ILE A 83 -11.30 5.11 6.30
CA ILE A 83 -10.11 5.50 5.55
C ILE A 83 -9.31 4.27 5.08
N GLY A 84 -9.16 3.27 5.95
CA GLY A 84 -8.50 2.01 5.62
C GLY A 84 -9.23 1.25 4.51
N ASP A 85 -10.54 1.14 4.61
CA ASP A 85 -11.36 0.42 3.63
C ASP A 85 -11.36 1.10 2.27
N MET A 86 -11.38 2.44 2.22
CA MET A 86 -11.15 3.18 0.97
C MET A 86 -9.82 2.82 0.32
N VAL A 87 -8.73 2.69 1.09
CA VAL A 87 -7.41 2.28 0.57
C VAL A 87 -7.44 0.83 0.07
N VAL A 88 -8.11 -0.08 0.76
CA VAL A 88 -8.31 -1.48 0.33
C VAL A 88 -9.04 -1.52 -1.03
N VAL A 89 -10.13 -0.78 -1.16
CA VAL A 89 -10.93 -0.72 -2.39
C VAL A 89 -10.11 -0.12 -3.53
N LEU A 90 -9.41 0.99 -3.31
CA LEU A 90 -8.55 1.62 -4.32
C LEU A 90 -7.41 0.72 -4.77
N THR A 91 -6.81 -0.03 -3.84
CA THR A 91 -5.77 -1.02 -4.16
C THR A 91 -6.29 -2.10 -5.10
N ASN A 92 -7.48 -2.63 -4.83
CA ASN A 92 -8.11 -3.64 -5.67
C ASN A 92 -8.56 -3.09 -7.02
N LEU A 93 -9.09 -1.87 -7.04
CA LEU A 93 -9.48 -1.17 -8.27
C LEU A 93 -8.27 -0.95 -9.19
N ALA A 94 -7.12 -0.55 -8.64
CA ALA A 94 -5.89 -0.39 -9.42
C ALA A 94 -5.51 -1.69 -10.14
N VAL A 95 -5.57 -2.84 -9.44
CA VAL A 95 -5.27 -4.15 -10.04
C VAL A 95 -6.25 -4.50 -11.16
N LEU A 96 -7.55 -4.26 -10.98
CA LEU A 96 -8.56 -4.52 -12.01
C LEU A 96 -8.36 -3.68 -13.28
N GLU A 97 -7.80 -2.47 -13.14
CA GLU A 97 -7.42 -1.59 -14.25
C GLU A 97 -6.00 -1.86 -14.78
N GLY A 98 -5.36 -2.95 -14.35
CA GLY A 98 -4.03 -3.34 -14.83
C GLY A 98 -2.88 -2.49 -14.29
N MET A 99 -3.07 -1.85 -13.14
CA MET A 99 -2.10 -0.97 -12.48
C MET A 99 -1.70 -1.50 -11.08
N GLN A 100 -0.69 -0.84 -10.49
CA GLN A 100 -0.32 -0.99 -9.08
C GLN A 100 -0.62 0.33 -8.36
N ILE A 101 -1.17 0.24 -7.15
CA ILE A 101 -1.59 1.44 -6.39
C ILE A 101 -0.38 2.30 -6.02
N GLU A 102 0.78 1.70 -5.84
CA GLU A 102 2.05 2.34 -5.59
C GLU A 102 2.40 3.31 -6.73
N ASN A 103 2.29 2.86 -7.98
CA ASN A 103 2.53 3.71 -9.15
C ASN A 103 1.53 4.87 -9.23
N CYS A 104 0.27 4.63 -8.84
CA CYS A 104 -0.75 5.68 -8.79
C CYS A 104 -0.41 6.74 -7.73
N ILE A 105 0.05 6.31 -6.55
CA ILE A 105 0.47 7.18 -5.45
C ILE A 105 1.70 7.99 -5.86
N ASP A 106 2.72 7.35 -6.43
CA ASP A 106 3.95 8.02 -6.89
C ASP A 106 3.64 9.07 -7.95
N SER A 107 2.80 8.72 -8.93
CA SER A 107 2.35 9.67 -9.95
C SER A 107 1.62 10.86 -9.31
N ALA A 108 0.71 10.63 -8.37
CA ALA A 108 0.01 11.71 -7.68
C ALA A 108 0.95 12.56 -6.82
N TYR A 109 1.92 11.93 -6.15
CA TYR A 109 2.89 12.62 -5.30
C TYR A 109 3.78 13.55 -6.13
N ASN A 110 4.31 13.08 -7.26
CA ASN A 110 5.15 13.89 -8.15
C ASN A 110 4.42 15.16 -8.65
N GLU A 111 3.11 15.06 -8.89
CA GLU A 111 2.26 16.19 -9.26
C GLU A 111 2.01 17.19 -8.12
N ILE A 112 2.06 16.76 -6.86
CA ILE A 112 1.82 17.62 -5.70
C ILE A 112 3.09 18.15 -5.03
N ALA A 113 4.21 17.43 -5.15
CA ALA A 113 5.47 17.73 -4.46
C ALA A 113 6.04 19.10 -4.82
N SER A 114 5.82 19.57 -6.05
CA SER A 114 6.31 20.88 -6.52
C SER A 114 5.28 22.01 -6.40
N ARG A 115 4.07 21.74 -5.89
CA ARG A 115 2.99 22.74 -5.84
C ARG A 115 3.33 23.86 -4.87
N LYS A 116 3.26 25.10 -5.37
CA LYS A 116 3.24 26.32 -4.55
C LYS A 116 1.79 26.79 -4.39
N GLY A 117 1.46 27.28 -3.20
CA GLY A 117 0.10 27.67 -2.86
C GLY A 117 -0.03 28.07 -1.39
N LYS A 118 -1.26 28.32 -0.96
CA LYS A 118 -1.59 28.66 0.43
C LYS A 118 -2.92 28.04 0.85
N MET A 119 -3.08 27.83 2.16
CA MET A 119 -4.36 27.40 2.72
C MET A 119 -5.34 28.57 2.76
N ILE A 120 -6.53 28.38 2.22
CA ILE A 120 -7.66 29.33 2.30
C ILE A 120 -8.91 28.53 2.67
N ASN A 121 -9.56 28.88 3.78
CA ASN A 121 -10.80 28.25 4.26
C ASN A 121 -10.73 26.71 4.30
N GLY A 122 -9.63 26.17 4.83
CA GLY A 122 -9.44 24.71 4.96
C GLY A 122 -9.04 23.99 3.67
N THR A 123 -8.89 24.68 2.55
CA THR A 123 -8.48 24.10 1.27
C THR A 123 -7.14 24.65 0.80
N PHE A 124 -6.28 23.80 0.24
CA PHE A 124 -5.05 24.24 -0.40
C PHE A 124 -5.35 24.86 -1.77
N VAL A 125 -5.05 26.16 -1.94
CA VAL A 125 -5.23 26.88 -3.20
C VAL A 125 -3.88 27.04 -3.89
N LYS A 126 -3.77 26.50 -5.11
CA LYS A 126 -2.56 26.57 -5.95
C LYS A 126 -2.28 28.02 -6.36
N GLN A 127 -1.01 28.42 -6.33
CA GLN A 127 -0.56 29.68 -6.91
C GLN A 127 -0.58 29.57 -8.43
N THR A 128 -1.44 30.36 -9.08
CA THR A 128 -1.41 30.60 -10.52
C THR A 128 -0.54 31.82 -10.82
N LEU A 129 0.19 31.79 -11.96
CA LEU A 129 0.98 32.92 -12.47
C LEU A 129 0.08 34.09 -12.86
#